data_AF-A0A918PA83-F1
#
_entry.id   AF-A0A918PA83-F1
#
_cell.length_a   1.000
_cell.length_b   1.000
_cell.length_c   1.000
_cell.angle_alpha   90.00
_cell.angle_beta   90.00
_cell.angle_gamma   90.00
#
_symmetry.space_group_name_H-M   'P 1'
#
loop_
_entity.id
_entity.type
_entity.pdbx_description
1 polymer ?
#
loop_
_entity_poly.entity_id
_entity_poly.type
_entity_poly.pdbx_seq_one_letter_code
_entity_poly.pdbx_strand_id
1 'polypeptide(L)'
;MQSEAVLTLLTALITAVIGAVGLVRAARVTGGGEASQDDWADLLLSLSSYCGGVRGVAEAAVKDCEQALLSLREGAGGGVRTAEGRQKLFADHTQRDDELAQLSTELRQHGYALDHFQRVLGRTGRKIDDFVQSPPEDEKARDRDLASLETSVRALADPLNSLDGSFTYGRDIYLERHAPMSARVRRRLLTRSREYYEAAARNAAPNVFEPPQNESAESSAEAEPAGSRRPAAGEAPPCGYCIWRCPHAPGGLGTAGEREAAEAASG
;
A
#
# COMPACT_ATOMS: atom_id res chain seq x y z
N MET A 1 23.98 -4.20 3.60
CA MET A 1 24.09 -5.36 2.68
C MET A 1 23.43 -6.65 3.18
N GLN A 2 23.29 -6.92 4.49
CA GLN A 2 22.57 -8.12 4.96
C GLN A 2 21.04 -7.97 5.01
N SER A 3 20.48 -6.76 5.04
CA SER A 3 19.02 -6.49 5.13
C SER A 3 18.27 -6.75 3.81
N GLU A 4 18.81 -6.31 2.68
CA GLU A 4 18.16 -6.47 1.36
C GLU A 4 18.05 -7.94 0.95
N ALA A 5 19.07 -8.75 1.24
CA ALA A 5 19.08 -10.17 0.96
C ALA A 5 18.02 -10.93 1.77
N VAL A 6 17.71 -10.48 2.99
CA VAL A 6 16.68 -11.07 3.85
C VAL A 6 15.28 -10.69 3.38
N LEU A 7 15.09 -9.44 2.93
CA LEU A 7 13.80 -8.99 2.41
C LEU A 7 13.43 -9.70 1.11
N THR A 8 14.40 -9.86 0.18
CA THR A 8 14.19 -10.63 -1.07
C THR A 8 13.97 -12.10 -0.80
N LEU A 9 14.66 -12.70 0.18
CA LEU A 9 14.40 -14.09 0.57
C LEU A 9 12.99 -14.26 1.15
N LEU A 10 12.51 -13.30 1.95
CA LEU A 10 11.17 -13.31 2.53
C LEU A 10 10.09 -13.12 1.47
N THR A 11 10.27 -12.19 0.51
CA THR A 11 9.32 -12.04 -0.61
C THR A 11 9.31 -13.30 -1.45
N ALA A 12 10.48 -13.85 -1.81
CA ALA A 12 10.57 -15.09 -2.57
C ALA A 12 9.97 -16.29 -1.83
N LEU A 13 10.11 -16.39 -0.50
CA LEU A 13 9.48 -17.42 0.32
C LEU A 13 7.96 -17.27 0.37
N ILE A 14 7.44 -16.05 0.50
CA ILE A 14 6.00 -15.79 0.49
C ILE A 14 5.42 -16.15 -0.89
N THR A 15 6.07 -15.73 -1.98
CA THR A 15 5.65 -16.08 -3.36
C THR A 15 5.75 -17.58 -3.62
N ALA A 16 6.79 -18.25 -3.11
CA ALA A 16 6.97 -19.70 -3.26
C ALA A 16 5.96 -20.51 -2.42
N VAL A 17 5.58 -20.05 -1.22
CA VAL A 17 4.55 -20.69 -0.39
C VAL A 17 3.17 -20.50 -1.02
N ILE A 18 2.86 -19.31 -1.54
CA ILE A 18 1.63 -19.07 -2.31
C ILE A 18 1.60 -19.97 -3.56
N GLY A 19 2.70 -20.03 -4.32
CA GLY A 19 2.83 -20.88 -5.50
C GLY A 19 2.75 -22.38 -5.22
N ALA A 20 3.32 -22.86 -4.10
CA ALA A 20 3.25 -24.28 -3.71
C ALA A 20 1.85 -24.70 -3.25
N VAL A 21 1.13 -23.81 -2.55
CA VAL A 21 -0.29 -24.02 -2.21
C VAL A 21 -1.15 -24.02 -3.49
N GLY A 22 -0.82 -23.16 -4.46
CA GLY A 22 -1.44 -23.12 -5.80
C GLY A 22 -1.25 -24.40 -6.62
N LEU A 23 -0.02 -24.93 -6.66
CA LEU A 23 0.35 -26.15 -7.41
C LEU A 23 -0.34 -27.42 -6.89
N VAL A 24 -0.50 -27.55 -5.57
CA VAL A 24 -1.25 -28.67 -4.96
C VAL A 24 -2.75 -28.58 -5.28
N ARG A 25 -3.26 -27.37 -5.53
CA ARG A 25 -4.68 -27.12 -5.83
C ARG A 25 -5.01 -27.31 -7.30
N ALA A 26 -4.12 -26.87 -8.20
CA ALA A 26 -4.23 -27.08 -9.64
C ALA A 26 -4.28 -28.59 -10.00
N ALA A 27 -3.51 -29.42 -9.28
CA ALA A 27 -3.51 -30.87 -9.46
C ALA A 27 -4.84 -31.56 -9.09
N ARG A 28 -5.69 -30.95 -8.23
CA ARG A 28 -7.00 -31.51 -7.89
C ARG A 28 -8.08 -31.16 -8.92
N VAL A 29 -8.01 -29.98 -9.53
CA VAL A 29 -9.05 -29.47 -10.42
C VAL A 29 -8.98 -30.08 -11.84
N THR A 30 -7.78 -30.47 -12.31
CA THR A 30 -7.63 -31.13 -13.62
C THR A 30 -8.09 -32.59 -13.65
N GLY A 31 -8.45 -33.16 -12.50
CA GLY A 31 -8.84 -34.55 -12.35
C GLY A 31 -10.34 -34.82 -12.51
N GLY A 32 -10.99 -34.33 -13.57
CA GLY A 32 -12.23 -34.87 -14.16
C GLY A 32 -13.43 -35.26 -13.27
N GLY A 33 -13.49 -34.85 -12.00
CA GLY A 33 -14.60 -35.07 -11.09
C GLY A 33 -15.51 -33.84 -11.07
N GLU A 34 -16.80 -34.04 -10.80
CA GLU A 34 -17.74 -32.95 -10.51
C GLU A 34 -17.08 -31.98 -9.53
N ALA A 35 -16.73 -30.79 -10.01
CA ALA A 35 -16.17 -29.75 -9.16
C ALA A 35 -17.13 -29.53 -8.00
N SER A 36 -16.61 -29.77 -6.79
CA SER A 36 -17.40 -29.75 -5.58
C SER A 36 -17.91 -28.32 -5.35
N GLN A 37 -18.99 -28.18 -4.59
CA GLN A 37 -19.50 -26.86 -4.21
C GLN A 37 -18.43 -25.99 -3.54
N ASP A 38 -17.42 -26.62 -2.92
CA ASP A 38 -16.28 -25.96 -2.28
C ASP A 38 -15.32 -25.37 -3.33
N ASP A 39 -15.05 -26.08 -4.44
CA ASP A 39 -14.16 -25.60 -5.50
C ASP A 39 -14.70 -24.33 -6.18
N TRP A 40 -16.02 -24.26 -6.40
CA TRP A 40 -16.66 -23.06 -6.98
C TRP A 40 -16.68 -21.89 -6.01
N ALA A 41 -16.90 -22.16 -4.72
CA ALA A 41 -16.87 -21.15 -3.70
C ALA A 41 -15.46 -20.56 -3.58
N ASP A 42 -14.42 -21.40 -3.59
CA ASP A 42 -13.03 -20.98 -3.51
C ASP A 42 -12.64 -20.07 -4.69
N LEU A 43 -13.01 -20.45 -5.92
CA LEU A 43 -12.70 -19.64 -7.10
C LEU A 43 -13.42 -18.28 -7.07
N LEU A 44 -14.64 -18.21 -6.54
CA LEU A 44 -15.33 -16.94 -6.32
C LEU A 44 -14.63 -16.07 -5.26
N LEU A 45 -14.08 -16.67 -4.21
CA LEU A 45 -13.31 -15.94 -3.21
C LEU A 45 -11.99 -15.43 -3.78
N SER A 46 -11.32 -16.20 -4.65
CA SER A 46 -10.15 -15.74 -5.39
C SER A 46 -10.47 -14.56 -6.31
N LEU A 47 -11.58 -14.62 -7.06
CA LEU A 47 -12.09 -13.48 -7.85
C LEU A 47 -12.28 -12.24 -6.97
N SER A 48 -12.93 -12.44 -5.82
CA SER A 48 -13.22 -11.35 -4.87
C SER A 48 -11.95 -10.73 -4.31
N SER A 49 -10.99 -11.56 -3.92
CA SER A 49 -9.71 -11.12 -3.38
C SER A 49 -8.90 -10.34 -4.42
N TYR A 50 -8.80 -10.84 -5.65
CA TYR A 50 -8.08 -10.16 -6.73
C TYR A 50 -8.70 -8.79 -7.05
N CYS A 51 -10.01 -8.76 -7.35
CA CYS A 51 -10.69 -7.51 -7.69
C CYS A 51 -10.64 -6.50 -6.53
N GLY A 52 -10.73 -7.00 -5.28
CA GLY A 52 -10.59 -6.17 -4.08
C GLY A 52 -9.17 -5.60 -3.95
N GLY A 53 -8.14 -6.41 -4.14
CA GLY A 53 -6.75 -5.96 -4.13
C GLY A 53 -6.50 -4.86 -5.15
N VAL A 54 -6.92 -5.08 -6.41
CA VAL A 54 -6.85 -4.06 -7.48
C VAL A 54 -7.54 -2.77 -7.08
N ARG A 55 -8.74 -2.86 -6.48
CA ARG A 55 -9.49 -1.71 -6.00
C ARG A 55 -8.74 -0.94 -4.91
N GLY A 56 -8.06 -1.63 -3.99
CA GLY A 56 -7.24 -1.02 -2.94
C GLY A 56 -6.01 -0.29 -3.49
N VAL A 57 -5.31 -0.90 -4.47
CA VAL A 57 -4.18 -0.26 -5.16
C VAL A 57 -4.64 0.98 -5.93
N ALA A 58 -5.80 0.92 -6.58
CA ALA A 58 -6.40 2.07 -7.27
C ALA A 58 -6.73 3.21 -6.31
N GLU A 59 -7.27 2.89 -5.14
CA GLU A 59 -7.53 3.83 -4.06
C GLU A 59 -6.25 4.54 -3.59
N ALA A 60 -5.17 3.77 -3.42
CA ALA A 60 -3.86 4.30 -3.05
C ALA A 60 -3.28 5.22 -4.14
N ALA A 61 -3.45 4.87 -5.42
CA ALA A 61 -3.03 5.72 -6.54
C ALA A 61 -3.81 7.04 -6.60
N VAL A 62 -5.11 7.05 -6.27
CA VAL A 62 -5.89 8.29 -6.16
C VAL A 62 -5.36 9.14 -5.01
N LYS A 63 -5.11 8.55 -3.83
CA LYS A 63 -4.54 9.27 -2.69
C LYS A 63 -3.17 9.87 -2.99
N ASP A 64 -2.32 9.19 -3.74
CA ASP A 64 -1.04 9.73 -4.19
C ASP A 64 -1.21 10.98 -5.08
N CYS A 65 -2.18 10.97 -5.99
CA CYS A 65 -2.53 12.16 -6.78
C CYS A 65 -3.09 13.31 -5.92
N GLU A 66 -3.93 13.00 -4.93
CA GLU A 66 -4.45 13.99 -3.98
C GLU A 66 -3.33 14.60 -3.13
N GLN A 67 -2.40 13.78 -2.65
CA GLN A 67 -1.25 14.23 -1.89
C GLN A 67 -0.32 15.11 -2.72
N ALA A 68 -0.07 14.74 -3.99
CA ALA A 68 0.71 15.57 -4.90
C ALA A 68 0.07 16.95 -5.10
N LEU A 69 -1.25 17.00 -5.27
CA LEU A 69 -1.99 18.26 -5.38
C LEU A 69 -1.87 19.12 -4.11
N LEU A 70 -1.92 18.52 -2.92
CA LEU A 70 -1.72 19.23 -1.65
C LEU A 70 -0.31 19.83 -1.58
N SER A 71 0.72 19.05 -1.90
CA SER A 71 2.11 19.53 -1.92
C SER A 71 2.32 20.68 -2.91
N LEU A 72 1.67 20.62 -4.08
CA LEU A 72 1.70 21.71 -5.07
C LEU A 72 1.07 23.01 -4.57
N ARG A 73 -0.04 22.92 -3.81
CA ARG A 73 -0.70 24.07 -3.18
C ARG A 73 0.16 24.69 -2.08
N GLU A 74 0.81 23.85 -1.29
CA GLU A 74 1.70 24.28 -0.21
C GLU A 74 3.05 24.82 -0.71
N GLY A 75 3.33 24.69 -2.02
CA GLY A 75 4.61 25.05 -2.60
C GLY A 75 5.75 24.10 -2.21
N ALA A 76 5.42 22.93 -1.62
CA ALA A 76 6.36 21.87 -1.33
C ALA A 76 6.69 21.11 -2.63
N GLY A 77 7.66 21.61 -3.40
CA GLY A 77 8.05 21.03 -4.70
C GLY A 77 8.81 19.69 -4.62
N GLY A 78 9.01 19.12 -3.43
CA GLY A 78 9.74 17.87 -3.22
C GLY A 78 8.81 16.68 -3.04
N GLY A 79 9.10 15.56 -3.72
CA GLY A 79 8.46 14.27 -3.44
C GLY A 79 7.22 13.92 -4.28
N VAL A 80 6.85 14.74 -5.27
CA VAL A 80 5.78 14.39 -6.20
C VAL A 80 6.27 13.29 -7.15
N ARG A 81 5.61 12.13 -7.12
CA ARG A 81 5.90 11.02 -8.05
C ARG A 81 5.57 11.41 -9.49
N THR A 82 6.35 10.93 -10.45
CA THR A 82 6.02 11.12 -11.87
C THR A 82 4.82 10.28 -12.29
N ALA A 83 4.14 10.67 -13.36
CA ALA A 83 3.09 9.88 -14.00
C ALA A 83 3.56 8.46 -14.33
N GLU A 84 4.75 8.34 -14.93
CA GLU A 84 5.35 7.05 -15.27
C GLU A 84 5.59 6.19 -14.02
N GLY A 85 6.13 6.79 -12.95
CA GLY A 85 6.35 6.10 -11.68
C GLY A 85 5.04 5.59 -11.06
N ARG A 86 3.97 6.40 -11.08
CA ARG A 86 2.64 5.97 -10.60
C ARG A 86 2.08 4.82 -11.45
N GLN A 87 2.17 4.93 -12.76
CA GLN A 87 1.64 3.92 -13.68
C GLN A 87 2.38 2.59 -13.53
N LYS A 88 3.71 2.63 -13.40
CA LYS A 88 4.51 1.44 -13.19
C LYS A 88 4.14 0.73 -11.89
N LEU A 89 4.12 1.45 -10.76
CA LEU A 89 3.71 0.88 -9.47
C LEU A 89 2.31 0.29 -9.51
N PHE A 90 1.37 1.01 -10.13
CA PHE A 90 0.02 0.52 -10.31
C PHE A 90 -0.02 -0.77 -11.13
N ALA A 91 0.69 -0.81 -12.26
CA ALA A 91 0.73 -1.99 -13.13
C ALA A 91 1.37 -3.19 -12.42
N ASP A 92 2.47 -2.99 -11.70
CA ASP A 92 3.19 -4.04 -10.96
C ASP A 92 2.31 -4.71 -9.89
N HIS A 93 1.41 -3.94 -9.25
CA HIS A 93 0.53 -4.44 -8.19
C HIS A 93 -0.89 -4.84 -8.66
N THR A 94 -1.18 -4.70 -9.96
CA THR A 94 -2.48 -5.08 -10.55
C THR A 94 -2.35 -6.15 -11.62
N GLN A 95 -1.18 -6.81 -11.71
CA GLN A 95 -0.99 -7.96 -12.60
C GLN A 95 -1.93 -9.11 -12.20
N ARG A 96 -2.43 -9.80 -13.22
CA ARG A 96 -3.27 -10.98 -13.03
C ARG A 96 -2.39 -12.18 -12.70
N ASP A 97 -2.79 -12.93 -11.68
CA ASP A 97 -2.26 -14.27 -11.46
C ASP A 97 -2.74 -15.23 -12.56
N ASP A 98 -1.86 -16.14 -12.98
CA ASP A 98 -2.14 -17.18 -13.96
C ASP A 98 -3.31 -18.10 -13.54
N GLU A 99 -3.55 -18.24 -12.23
CA GLU A 99 -4.64 -19.02 -11.66
C GLU A 99 -6.03 -18.46 -12.03
N LEU A 100 -6.13 -17.16 -12.34
CA LEU A 100 -7.37 -16.50 -12.74
C LEU A 100 -7.69 -16.67 -14.24
N ALA A 101 -6.85 -17.38 -15.00
CA ALA A 101 -7.09 -17.66 -16.42
C ALA A 101 -8.45 -18.37 -16.65
N GLN A 102 -8.90 -19.17 -15.67
CA GLN A 102 -10.19 -19.87 -15.71
C GLN A 102 -11.40 -18.93 -15.61
N LEU A 103 -11.21 -17.72 -15.08
CA LEU A 103 -12.24 -16.69 -14.88
C LEU A 103 -12.22 -15.62 -15.97
N SER A 104 -11.65 -15.91 -17.14
CA SER A 104 -11.44 -14.93 -18.21
C SER A 104 -12.74 -14.25 -18.69
N THR A 105 -13.90 -14.91 -18.56
CA THR A 105 -15.18 -14.32 -18.95
C THR A 105 -15.69 -13.34 -17.90
N GLU A 106 -15.62 -13.73 -16.62
CA GLU A 106 -16.03 -12.97 -15.45
C GLU A 106 -15.14 -11.73 -15.28
N LEU A 107 -13.84 -11.88 -15.53
CA LEU A 107 -12.84 -10.82 -15.45
C LEU A 107 -12.76 -9.94 -16.69
N ARG A 108 -13.52 -10.22 -17.75
CA ARG A 108 -13.44 -9.44 -19.00
C ARG A 108 -13.82 -7.98 -18.76
N GLN A 109 -14.97 -7.76 -18.12
CA GLN A 109 -15.42 -6.39 -17.81
C GLN A 109 -14.53 -5.70 -16.79
N HIS A 110 -14.03 -6.46 -15.80
CA HIS A 110 -13.09 -5.93 -14.82
C HIS A 110 -11.76 -5.50 -15.48
N GLY A 111 -11.28 -6.26 -16.48
CA GLY A 111 -10.14 -5.85 -17.30
C GLY A 111 -10.37 -4.53 -18.02
N TYR A 112 -11.53 -4.34 -18.66
CA TYR A 112 -11.85 -3.07 -19.30
C TYR A 112 -11.93 -1.90 -18.32
N ALA A 113 -12.50 -2.13 -17.12
CA ALA A 113 -12.53 -1.11 -16.06
C ALA A 113 -11.13 -0.77 -15.56
N LEU A 114 -10.26 -1.77 -15.41
CA LEU A 114 -8.86 -1.61 -15.03
C LEU A 114 -8.06 -0.81 -16.07
N ASP A 115 -8.15 -1.17 -17.35
CA ASP A 115 -7.51 -0.45 -18.45
C ASP A 115 -8.01 0.99 -18.54
N HIS A 116 -9.32 1.21 -18.32
CA HIS A 116 -9.88 2.55 -18.27
C HIS A 116 -9.29 3.34 -17.11
N PHE A 117 -9.25 2.79 -15.90
CA PHE A 117 -8.63 3.43 -14.74
C PHE A 117 -7.16 3.79 -15.00
N GLN A 118 -6.36 2.88 -15.52
CA GLN A 118 -4.95 3.12 -15.86
C GLN A 118 -4.76 4.29 -16.84
N ARG A 119 -5.63 4.40 -17.85
CA ARG A 119 -5.60 5.53 -18.80
C ARG A 119 -5.96 6.85 -18.14
N VAL A 120 -6.99 6.88 -17.28
CA VAL A 120 -7.36 8.11 -16.55
C VAL A 120 -6.25 8.51 -15.59
N LEU A 121 -5.73 7.56 -14.80
CA LEU A 121 -4.60 7.77 -13.89
C LEU A 121 -3.38 8.35 -14.63
N GLY A 122 -3.02 7.78 -15.77
CA GLY A 122 -1.92 8.29 -16.59
C GLY A 122 -2.13 9.70 -17.11
N ARG A 123 -3.34 10.04 -17.55
CA ARG A 123 -3.67 11.40 -17.99
C ARG A 123 -3.62 12.39 -16.84
N THR A 124 -4.16 12.03 -15.68
CA THR A 124 -4.13 12.87 -14.48
C THR A 124 -2.69 13.07 -14.00
N GLY A 125 -1.90 12.00 -13.93
CA GLY A 125 -0.49 12.06 -13.57
C GLY A 125 0.31 12.98 -14.50
N ARG A 126 0.10 12.89 -15.83
CA ARG A 126 0.78 13.80 -16.77
C ARG A 126 0.43 15.27 -16.53
N LYS A 127 -0.82 15.58 -16.22
CA LYS A 127 -1.20 16.97 -15.87
C LYS A 127 -0.50 17.46 -14.59
N ILE A 128 -0.28 16.56 -13.62
CA ILE A 128 0.51 16.89 -12.43
C ILE A 128 1.96 17.20 -12.84
N ASP A 129 2.57 16.33 -13.64
CA ASP A 129 3.95 16.50 -14.10
C ASP A 129 4.12 17.79 -14.93
N ASP A 130 3.19 18.06 -15.85
CA ASP A 130 3.17 19.28 -16.68
C ASP A 130 3.08 20.53 -15.80
N PHE A 131 2.24 20.52 -14.76
CA PHE A 131 2.14 21.62 -13.80
C PHE A 131 3.45 21.84 -13.01
N VAL A 132 4.12 20.76 -12.59
CA VAL A 132 5.41 20.83 -11.88
C VAL A 132 6.51 21.43 -12.77
N GLN A 133 6.52 21.09 -14.06
CA GLN A 133 7.55 21.52 -15.00
C GLN A 133 7.29 22.91 -15.59
N SER A 134 6.05 23.38 -15.51
CA SER A 134 5.67 24.69 -16.05
C SER A 134 6.34 25.81 -15.25
N PRO A 135 6.95 26.81 -15.91
CA PRO A 135 7.52 27.95 -15.22
C PRO A 135 6.40 28.69 -14.46
N PRO A 136 6.72 29.36 -13.34
CA PRO A 136 5.72 30.13 -12.62
C PRO A 136 5.19 31.24 -13.52
N GLU A 137 3.97 31.05 -14.02
CA GLU A 137 3.17 32.11 -14.65
C GLU A 137 2.67 33.08 -13.58
N ASP A 138 1.84 34.05 -13.98
CA ASP A 138 1.13 34.88 -13.01
C ASP A 138 0.27 34.03 -12.05
N GLU A 139 -0.01 34.58 -10.87
CA GLU A 139 -0.73 33.88 -9.80
C GLU A 139 -2.13 33.41 -10.27
N LYS A 140 -2.79 34.17 -11.13
CA LYS A 140 -4.14 33.85 -11.62
C LYS A 140 -4.15 32.68 -12.61
N ALA A 141 -3.13 32.56 -13.44
CA ALA A 141 -2.95 31.43 -14.34
C ALA A 141 -2.67 30.16 -13.54
N ARG A 142 -1.77 30.26 -12.55
CA ARG A 142 -1.46 29.16 -11.63
C ARG A 142 -2.69 28.65 -10.87
N ASP A 143 -3.53 29.54 -10.36
CA ASP A 143 -4.78 29.17 -9.67
C ASP A 143 -5.77 28.44 -10.60
N ARG A 144 -5.87 28.88 -11.86
CA ARG A 144 -6.72 28.24 -12.87
C ARG A 144 -6.24 26.84 -13.18
N ASP A 145 -4.93 26.65 -13.31
CA ASP A 145 -4.33 25.35 -13.60
C ASP A 145 -4.48 24.39 -12.42
N LEU A 146 -4.34 24.86 -11.19
CA LEU A 146 -4.65 24.07 -9.98
C LEU A 146 -6.11 23.62 -9.95
N ALA A 147 -7.06 24.51 -10.27
CA ALA A 147 -8.48 24.15 -10.32
C ALA A 147 -8.79 23.12 -11.43
N SER A 148 -8.11 23.22 -12.58
CA SER A 148 -8.18 22.23 -13.66
C SER A 148 -7.61 20.87 -13.23
N LEU A 149 -6.51 20.88 -12.49
CA LEU A 149 -5.87 19.68 -11.96
C LEU A 149 -6.75 19.00 -10.91
N GLU A 150 -7.32 19.75 -9.98
CA GLU A 150 -8.32 19.25 -9.02
C GLU A 150 -9.48 18.53 -9.69
N THR A 151 -10.02 19.12 -10.75
CA THR A 151 -11.10 18.51 -11.52
C THR A 151 -10.65 17.18 -12.13
N SER A 152 -9.40 17.10 -12.58
CA SER A 152 -8.82 15.88 -13.14
C SER A 152 -8.55 14.80 -12.09
N VAL A 153 -8.19 15.17 -10.86
CA VAL A 153 -8.06 14.23 -9.73
C VAL A 153 -9.44 13.73 -9.30
N ARG A 154 -10.44 14.61 -9.14
CA ARG A 154 -11.82 14.23 -8.82
C ARG A 154 -12.42 13.29 -9.87
N ALA A 155 -12.07 13.46 -11.14
CA ALA A 155 -12.50 12.58 -12.23
C ALA A 155 -11.99 11.13 -12.11
N LEU A 156 -11.06 10.82 -11.20
CA LEU A 156 -10.66 9.44 -10.89
C LEU A 156 -11.72 8.67 -10.09
N ALA A 157 -12.70 9.34 -9.47
CA ALA A 157 -13.77 8.68 -8.74
C ALA A 157 -14.65 7.80 -9.66
N ASP A 158 -14.94 8.25 -10.88
CA ASP A 158 -15.76 7.51 -11.84
C ASP A 158 -15.14 6.16 -12.27
N PRO A 159 -13.88 6.10 -12.76
CA PRO A 159 -13.26 4.83 -13.09
C PRO A 159 -13.04 3.95 -11.85
N LEU A 160 -12.87 4.54 -10.66
CA LEU A 160 -12.79 3.79 -9.40
C LEU A 160 -14.12 3.07 -9.09
N ASN A 161 -15.24 3.78 -9.19
CA ASN A 161 -16.58 3.20 -9.06
C ASN A 161 -16.88 2.16 -10.16
N SER A 162 -16.31 2.34 -11.36
CA SER A 162 -16.43 1.37 -12.45
C SER A 162 -15.77 0.02 -12.10
N LEU A 163 -14.67 0.02 -11.34
CA LEU A 163 -14.07 -1.22 -10.83
C LEU A 163 -15.03 -1.98 -9.90
N ASP A 164 -15.67 -1.28 -8.95
CA ASP A 164 -16.66 -1.87 -8.04
C ASP A 164 -17.86 -2.46 -8.80
N GLY A 165 -18.37 -1.72 -9.79
CA GLY A 165 -19.45 -2.18 -10.65
C GLY A 165 -19.09 -3.41 -11.47
N SER A 166 -17.88 -3.44 -12.04
CA SER A 166 -17.40 -4.57 -12.84
C SER A 166 -17.20 -5.84 -12.01
N PHE A 167 -16.75 -5.73 -10.76
CA PHE A 167 -16.68 -6.86 -9.83
C PHE A 167 -18.06 -7.42 -9.52
N THR A 168 -19.02 -6.54 -9.18
CA THR A 168 -20.40 -6.93 -8.90
C THR A 168 -20.99 -7.70 -10.07
N TYR A 169 -20.81 -7.20 -11.29
CA TYR A 169 -21.26 -7.87 -12.51
C TYR A 169 -20.59 -9.24 -12.72
N GLY A 170 -19.26 -9.31 -12.62
CA GLY A 170 -18.52 -10.56 -12.83
C GLY A 170 -18.90 -11.64 -11.81
N ARG A 171 -19.08 -11.26 -10.55
CA ARG A 171 -19.57 -12.16 -9.49
C ARG A 171 -20.97 -12.67 -9.81
N ASP A 172 -21.87 -11.81 -10.23
CA ASP A 172 -23.26 -12.19 -10.45
C ASP A 172 -23.37 -13.14 -11.66
N ILE A 173 -22.61 -12.90 -12.75
CA ILE A 173 -22.45 -13.85 -13.86
C ILE A 173 -21.91 -15.19 -13.38
N TYR A 174 -20.86 -15.17 -12.57
CA TYR A 174 -20.25 -16.39 -12.06
C TYR A 174 -21.27 -17.24 -11.30
N LEU A 175 -22.02 -16.61 -10.39
CA LEU A 175 -23.04 -17.29 -9.60
C LEU A 175 -24.22 -17.80 -10.45
N GLU A 176 -24.55 -17.13 -11.55
CA GLU A 176 -25.61 -17.59 -12.46
C GLU A 176 -25.18 -18.79 -13.30
N ARG A 177 -23.92 -18.82 -13.76
CA ARG A 177 -23.38 -19.91 -14.58
C ARG A 177 -23.27 -21.23 -13.83
N HIS A 178 -22.93 -21.19 -12.55
CA HIS A 178 -22.62 -22.38 -11.76
C HIS A 178 -23.81 -22.86 -10.90
N ALA A 179 -25.07 -22.60 -11.31
CA ALA A 179 -26.29 -22.93 -10.56
C ALA A 179 -27.06 -24.13 -11.17
N PRO A 180 -27.68 -24.99 -10.34
CA PRO A 180 -28.71 -24.56 -9.40
C PRO A 180 -28.31 -24.70 -7.93
N MET A 181 -28.33 -23.59 -7.21
CA MET A 181 -28.06 -23.54 -5.78
C MET A 181 -29.19 -22.82 -5.03
N SER A 182 -29.49 -23.24 -3.80
CA SER A 182 -30.58 -22.66 -3.02
C SER A 182 -30.35 -21.18 -2.70
N ALA A 183 -31.43 -20.40 -2.57
CA ALA A 183 -31.37 -18.97 -2.26
C ALA A 183 -30.56 -18.66 -0.98
N ARG A 184 -30.59 -19.57 0.01
CA ARG A 184 -29.82 -19.44 1.25
C ARG A 184 -28.32 -19.55 1.02
N VAL A 185 -27.88 -20.51 0.18
CA VAL A 185 -26.46 -20.67 -0.15
C VAL A 185 -25.98 -19.50 -0.99
N ARG A 186 -26.77 -19.06 -1.99
CA ARG A 186 -26.43 -17.89 -2.82
C ARG A 186 -26.23 -16.64 -1.97
N ARG A 187 -27.13 -16.37 -1.03
CA ARG A 187 -27.01 -15.22 -0.12
C ARG A 187 -25.74 -15.28 0.72
N ARG A 188 -25.38 -16.45 1.26
CA ARG A 188 -24.14 -16.62 2.04
C ARG A 188 -22.89 -16.38 1.20
N LEU A 189 -22.84 -16.89 -0.04
CA LEU A 189 -21.71 -16.66 -0.93
C LEU A 189 -21.58 -15.19 -1.34
N LEU A 190 -22.70 -14.51 -1.61
CA LEU A 190 -22.69 -13.07 -1.90
C LEU A 190 -22.10 -12.25 -0.75
N THR A 191 -22.52 -12.55 0.49
CA THR A 191 -21.98 -11.90 1.69
C THR A 191 -20.48 -12.16 1.82
N ARG A 192 -20.06 -13.43 1.77
CA ARG A 192 -18.64 -13.80 1.95
C ARG A 192 -17.74 -13.24 0.84
N SER A 193 -18.21 -13.28 -0.41
CA SER A 193 -17.52 -12.67 -1.56
C SER A 193 -17.29 -11.17 -1.33
N ARG A 194 -18.31 -10.44 -0.85
CA ARG A 194 -18.18 -9.02 -0.53
C ARG A 194 -17.20 -8.77 0.62
N GLU A 195 -17.25 -9.57 1.69
CA GLU A 195 -16.31 -9.45 2.81
C GLU A 195 -14.86 -9.64 2.36
N TYR A 196 -14.59 -10.62 1.49
CA TYR A 196 -13.26 -10.87 0.93
C TYR A 196 -12.80 -9.73 0.05
N TYR A 197 -13.68 -9.20 -0.80
CA TYR A 197 -13.40 -8.03 -1.63
C TYR A 197 -12.99 -6.82 -0.79
N GLU A 198 -13.80 -6.47 0.21
CA GLU A 198 -13.54 -5.32 1.08
C GLU A 198 -12.29 -5.52 1.94
N ALA A 199 -12.03 -6.75 2.41
CA ALA A 199 -10.81 -7.06 3.15
C ALA A 199 -9.56 -6.93 2.28
N ALA A 200 -9.59 -7.47 1.05
CA ALA A 200 -8.47 -7.33 0.12
C ALA A 200 -8.21 -5.88 -0.27
N ALA A 201 -9.26 -5.08 -0.51
CA ALA A 201 -9.14 -3.65 -0.78
C ALA A 201 -8.45 -2.88 0.36
N ARG A 202 -8.85 -3.15 1.60
CA ARG A 202 -8.21 -2.53 2.78
C ARG A 202 -6.76 -2.92 2.94
N ASN A 203 -6.40 -4.18 2.64
CA ASN A 203 -5.05 -4.70 2.87
C ASN A 203 -4.06 -4.32 1.77
N ALA A 204 -4.53 -4.08 0.54
CA ALA A 204 -3.67 -3.68 -0.57
C ALA A 204 -3.30 -2.19 -0.56
N ALA A 205 -4.11 -1.35 0.08
CA ALA A 205 -4.00 0.11 0.04
C ALA A 205 -2.80 0.75 0.80
N PRO A 206 -2.34 0.27 1.98
CA PRO A 206 -1.50 1.12 2.84
C PRO A 206 -0.07 1.36 2.36
N ASN A 207 0.53 0.49 1.54
CA ASN A 207 2.00 0.46 1.40
C ASN A 207 2.53 0.61 -0.04
N VAL A 208 1.66 0.73 -1.06
CA VAL A 208 2.10 0.67 -2.47
C VAL A 208 2.71 1.98 -2.96
N PHE A 209 2.16 3.11 -2.51
CA PHE A 209 2.55 4.44 -3.01
C PHE A 209 3.26 5.31 -1.98
N GLU A 210 3.43 4.85 -0.74
CA GLU A 210 4.25 5.57 0.24
C GLU A 210 5.66 5.80 -0.34
N PRO A 211 6.23 7.01 -0.20
CA PRO A 211 7.63 7.21 -0.54
C PRO A 211 8.46 6.22 0.30
N PRO A 212 9.52 5.60 -0.26
CA PRO A 212 10.42 4.80 0.55
C PRO A 212 10.84 5.68 1.72
N GLN A 213 10.51 5.26 2.94
CA GLN A 213 11.08 5.91 4.11
C GLN A 213 12.58 5.86 3.88
N ASN A 214 13.21 7.03 3.80
CA ASN A 214 14.66 7.11 3.83
C ASN A 214 15.08 6.21 4.99
N GLU A 215 15.67 5.06 4.69
CA GLU A 215 16.61 4.45 5.61
C GLU A 215 17.63 5.56 5.85
N SER A 216 17.49 6.22 7.00
CA SER A 216 18.33 7.32 7.42
C SER A 216 19.76 6.97 7.08
N ALA A 217 20.41 7.90 6.38
CA ALA A 217 21.84 7.97 6.17
C ALA A 217 22.64 7.29 7.31
N GLU A 218 23.02 6.04 7.10
CA GLU A 218 24.14 5.43 7.79
C GLU A 218 25.19 5.02 6.76
N SER A 219 26.38 5.56 6.98
CA SER A 219 27.64 5.26 6.32
C SER A 219 27.84 5.89 4.93
N SER A 220 28.20 7.18 4.93
CA SER A 220 29.44 7.65 4.29
C SER A 220 29.67 9.12 4.63
N ALA A 221 30.14 9.36 5.85
CA ALA A 221 31.04 10.47 6.10
C ALA A 221 32.43 9.86 6.33
N GLU A 222 33.18 9.66 5.24
CA GLU A 222 34.64 9.72 5.33
C GLU A 222 34.99 11.17 5.70
N ALA A 223 35.00 11.44 7.00
CA ALA A 223 35.86 12.44 7.59
C ALA A 223 36.79 11.68 8.53
N GLU A 224 38.08 11.76 8.25
CA GLU A 224 39.14 11.08 9.00
C GLU A 224 39.09 11.33 10.52
N PRO A 225 39.59 10.38 11.33
CA PRO A 225 39.41 10.40 12.78
C PRO A 225 40.42 11.34 13.44
N ALA A 226 39.93 12.43 14.03
CA ALA A 226 40.64 13.12 15.10
C ALA A 226 40.39 12.39 16.43
N GLY A 227 41.32 11.49 16.78
CA GLY A 227 41.66 11.17 18.17
C GLY A 227 40.60 10.45 19.01
N SER A 228 40.64 9.12 18.98
CA SER A 228 40.09 8.31 20.07
C SER A 228 40.83 8.61 21.38
N ARG A 229 40.17 9.27 22.34
CA ARG A 229 40.57 9.19 23.74
C ARG A 229 39.50 8.42 24.51
N ARG A 230 39.86 7.21 24.91
CA ARG A 230 39.10 6.38 25.85
C ARG A 230 39.14 7.09 27.23
N PRO A 231 38.01 7.37 27.87
CA PRO A 231 38.03 7.96 29.21
C PRO A 231 38.63 6.96 30.21
N ALA A 232 39.38 7.49 31.18
CA ALA A 232 40.07 6.69 32.19
C ALA A 232 39.09 6.17 33.26
N ALA A 233 39.47 5.07 33.92
CA ALA A 233 38.68 4.44 34.96
C ALA A 233 38.45 5.42 36.14
N GLY A 234 37.21 5.91 36.26
CA GLY A 234 36.79 6.86 37.30
C GLY A 234 35.90 8.01 36.80
N GLU A 235 35.85 8.27 35.50
CA GLU A 235 34.96 9.29 34.93
C GLU A 235 33.60 8.70 34.50
N ALA A 236 32.51 9.41 34.84
CA ALA A 236 31.18 9.06 34.37
C ALA A 236 31.09 9.27 32.84
N PRO A 237 30.48 8.33 32.09
CA PRO A 237 30.45 8.39 30.63
C PRO A 237 29.63 9.59 30.12
N PRO A 238 29.97 10.15 28.94
CA PRO A 238 29.20 11.22 28.33
C PRO A 238 27.76 10.76 28.03
N CYS A 239 26.81 11.65 28.28
CA CYS A 239 25.36 11.43 28.34
C CYS A 239 24.68 10.98 27.03
N GLY A 240 25.43 10.59 26.00
CA GLY A 240 24.91 10.14 24.71
C GLY A 240 24.45 8.67 24.64
N TYR A 241 24.67 7.86 25.69
CA TYR A 241 24.42 6.40 25.64
C TYR A 241 23.33 5.86 26.59
N CYS A 242 22.60 6.70 27.33
CA CYS A 242 21.61 6.23 28.32
C CYS A 242 20.37 7.14 28.38
N ILE A 243 19.47 7.00 27.40
CA ILE A 243 18.23 7.80 27.33
C ILE A 243 17.22 7.46 28.44
N TRP A 244 17.31 6.28 29.06
CA TRP A 244 16.26 5.77 29.96
C TRP A 244 16.63 5.67 31.45
N ARG A 245 17.82 6.11 31.89
CA ARG A 245 18.23 6.01 33.31
C ARG A 245 19.10 7.17 33.83
N CYS A 246 18.96 8.39 33.28
CA CYS A 246 19.64 9.56 33.84
C CYS A 246 18.71 10.33 34.79
N PRO A 247 19.10 10.58 36.06
CA PRO A 247 18.26 11.30 37.04
C PRO A 247 18.02 12.78 36.72
N HIS A 248 18.65 13.31 35.66
CA HIS A 248 18.51 14.71 35.23
C HIS A 248 17.71 14.89 33.92
N ALA A 249 17.06 13.83 33.41
CA ALA A 249 16.25 13.94 32.20
C ALA A 249 14.99 14.81 32.46
N PRO A 250 14.72 15.85 31.65
CA PRO A 250 13.56 16.70 31.83
C PRO A 250 12.29 15.91 31.50
N GLY A 251 11.58 15.46 32.53
CA GLY A 251 10.33 14.68 32.41
C GLY A 251 10.27 13.38 33.23
N GLY A 252 11.36 12.98 33.91
CA GLY A 252 11.38 11.80 34.77
C GLY A 252 10.78 12.06 36.14
N LEU A 253 9.63 11.45 36.44
CA LEU A 253 9.02 11.41 37.77
C LEU A 253 10.01 10.88 38.80
N GLY A 254 10.33 11.71 39.79
CA GLY A 254 11.11 11.32 40.96
C GLY A 254 10.49 10.10 41.62
N THR A 255 11.28 9.04 41.76
CA THR A 255 10.88 7.88 42.55
C THR A 255 11.01 8.26 44.03
N ALA A 256 9.98 7.94 44.79
CA ALA A 256 9.90 8.16 46.23
C ALA A 256 11.03 7.39 46.92
N GLY A 257 12.09 8.11 47.32
CA GLY A 257 13.26 7.53 47.99
C GLY A 257 14.34 8.56 48.34
N GLU A 258 14.39 9.71 47.66
CA GLU A 258 15.45 10.73 47.88
C GLU A 258 14.97 12.00 48.61
N ARG A 259 13.77 12.01 49.19
CA ARG A 259 13.33 13.11 50.08
C ARG A 259 13.76 12.93 51.53
N GLU A 260 14.21 11.74 51.95
CA GLU A 260 14.62 11.49 53.34
C GLU A 260 16.11 11.81 53.62
N ALA A 261 16.93 12.04 52.58
CA ALA A 261 18.34 12.40 52.72
C ALA A 261 18.61 13.91 52.71
N ALA A 262 17.66 14.74 52.27
CA ALA A 262 17.80 16.20 52.26
C ALA A 262 17.33 16.88 53.56
N GLU A 263 16.56 16.18 54.41
CA GLU A 263 16.10 16.69 55.71
C GLU A 263 17.07 16.39 56.88
N ALA A 264 18.07 15.53 56.67
CA ALA A 264 19.11 15.20 57.66
C ALA A 264 20.38 16.06 57.58
N ALA A 265 20.47 17.00 56.62
CA ALA A 265 21.64 17.89 56.45
C ALA A 265 21.33 19.38 56.73
N SER A 266 20.16 19.69 57.30
CA SER A 266 19.76 21.05 57.71
C SER A 266 19.51 21.17 59.23
N GLY A 267 20.09 20.28 60.03
CA GLY A 267 20.17 20.37 61.49
C GLY A 267 21.60 20.59 61.96
#